data_AF-A0A2N9MFW8-F1
#
_entry.id   AF-A0A2N9MFW8-F1
#
_cell.length_a   1.000
_cell.length_b   1.000
_cell.length_c   1.000
_cell.angle_alpha   90.00
_cell.angle_beta   90.00
_cell.angle_gamma   90.00
#
_symmetry.space_group_name_H-M   'P 1'
#
loop_
_entity.id
_entity.type
_entity.pdbx_description
1 polymer ?
#
loop_
_entity_poly.entity_id
_entity_poly.type
_entity_poly.pdbx_seq_one_letter_code
_entity_poly.pdbx_strand_id
1 'polypeptide(L)'
;MTQAAVLGGFAIGPSWASLAFQRGRQESPGKRRQAANAWMSAEEVAVLLLSGEFLDAGVAVPASFAPLAVESAVSSVRRWTQEGRIFAIHELYPRYQFDSRGRPYGAVERALEVLGSSEPFRVGNWFATPNARLKGRRPQELLASSPAEVLRVLEHSGAARPQSQAA
;
A
#
# COMPACT_ATOMS: atom_id res chain seq x y z
N MET A 1 60.00 22.78 -51.63
CA MET A 1 60.04 23.38 -50.28
C MET A 1 58.65 23.93 -49.97
N THR A 2 58.24 23.86 -48.71
CA THR A 2 57.25 24.72 -48.03
C THR A 2 55.77 24.73 -48.48
N GLN A 3 54.92 24.51 -47.47
CA GLN A 3 53.55 25.00 -47.19
C GLN A 3 53.20 26.42 -47.73
N ALA A 4 51.95 26.92 -47.74
CA ALA A 4 50.55 26.40 -47.66
C ALA A 4 49.60 27.64 -47.79
N ALA A 5 48.26 27.60 -47.79
CA ALA A 5 47.30 26.50 -47.64
C ALA A 5 46.27 26.46 -48.82
N VAL A 6 44.96 26.77 -48.77
CA VAL A 6 44.03 27.29 -47.73
C VAL A 6 42.70 26.52 -47.78
N LEU A 7 42.03 26.49 -46.62
CA LEU A 7 40.70 25.96 -46.27
C LEU A 7 39.62 25.98 -47.38
N GLY A 8 38.96 24.85 -47.58
CA GLY A 8 37.65 24.76 -48.25
C GLY A 8 36.49 24.92 -47.27
N GLY A 9 35.32 25.32 -47.77
CA GLY A 9 34.09 25.44 -46.97
C GLY A 9 32.98 24.52 -47.49
N PHE A 10 32.25 23.90 -46.55
CA PHE A 10 30.97 23.25 -46.83
C PHE A 10 30.02 23.52 -45.66
N ALA A 11 28.85 24.08 -45.96
CA ALA A 11 27.86 24.44 -44.94
C ALA A 11 26.92 23.25 -44.68
N ILE A 12 26.68 22.93 -43.39
CA ILE A 12 25.71 21.92 -42.97
C ILE A 12 24.74 22.60 -41.99
N GLY A 13 23.46 22.62 -42.35
CA GLY A 13 22.34 22.75 -41.43
C GLY A 13 21.59 21.42 -41.30
N PRO A 14 20.57 21.30 -40.43
CA PRO A 14 19.92 22.39 -39.68
C PRO A 14 20.25 22.39 -38.16
N SER A 15 19.87 23.48 -37.49
CA SER A 15 19.87 23.55 -36.02
C SER A 15 18.71 22.72 -35.44
N TRP A 16 19.02 21.86 -34.46
CA TRP A 16 18.05 21.01 -33.76
C TRP A 16 17.44 21.69 -32.51
N ALA A 17 17.66 22.98 -32.32
CA ALA A 17 17.34 23.70 -31.07
C ALA A 17 15.83 23.87 -30.77
N SER A 18 14.92 23.57 -31.70
CA SER A 18 13.47 23.71 -31.53
C SER A 18 12.67 22.63 -32.25
N LEU A 19 12.45 21.47 -31.62
CA LEU A 19 11.26 20.63 -31.82
C LEU A 19 11.11 19.53 -30.75
N ALA A 20 10.04 19.63 -29.95
CA ALA A 20 9.41 18.56 -29.16
C ALA A 20 10.31 17.58 -28.36
N PHE A 21 10.82 18.01 -27.19
CA PHE A 21 11.22 17.08 -26.11
C PHE A 21 9.96 16.46 -25.45
N GLN A 22 9.21 15.63 -26.18
CA GLN A 22 8.05 14.92 -25.63
C GLN A 22 8.45 13.55 -25.09
N ARG A 23 9.10 13.59 -23.92
CA ARG A 23 9.50 12.44 -23.08
C ARG A 23 8.44 11.32 -23.11
N GLY A 24 8.87 10.12 -23.49
CA GLY A 24 7.98 9.04 -23.90
C GLY A 24 6.95 8.60 -22.85
N ARG A 25 5.67 8.56 -23.26
CA ARG A 25 4.60 7.79 -22.60
C ARG A 25 4.15 6.65 -23.51
N GLN A 26 4.93 5.57 -23.51
CA GLN A 26 4.53 4.24 -23.96
C GLN A 26 4.74 3.26 -22.80
N GLU A 27 3.92 3.41 -21.76
CA GLU A 27 3.87 2.45 -20.65
C GLU A 27 2.80 1.39 -20.94
N SER A 28 3.22 0.14 -21.15
CA SER A 28 2.30 -0.96 -21.46
C SER A 28 1.29 -1.17 -20.31
N PRO A 29 -0.03 -1.08 -20.55
CA PRO A 29 -1.05 -1.13 -19.50
C PRO A 29 -1.30 -2.56 -19.01
N GLY A 30 -0.35 -3.12 -18.25
CA GLY A 30 -0.45 -4.51 -17.78
C GLY A 30 0.33 -4.91 -16.52
N LYS A 31 1.39 -4.17 -16.10
CA LYS A 31 2.24 -4.59 -14.95
C LYS A 31 2.56 -3.52 -13.89
N ARG A 32 1.82 -2.41 -13.84
CA ARG A 32 1.93 -1.37 -12.80
C ARG A 32 0.56 -0.93 -12.25
N ARG A 33 -0.12 -1.80 -11.50
CA ARG A 33 -1.43 -1.45 -10.87
C ARG A 33 -1.68 -2.09 -9.48
N GLN A 34 -0.61 -2.43 -8.77
CA GLN A 34 -0.63 -2.99 -7.40
C GLN A 34 0.27 -2.25 -6.41
N ALA A 35 1.17 -1.36 -6.87
CA ALA A 35 2.13 -0.66 -5.99
C ALA A 35 1.61 0.70 -5.49
N ALA A 36 0.95 1.48 -6.35
CA ALA A 36 0.38 2.79 -6.00
C ALA A 36 -0.80 2.71 -5.02
N ASN A 37 -1.34 1.50 -4.85
CA ASN A 37 -2.52 1.15 -4.08
C ASN A 37 -2.20 0.15 -2.96
N ALA A 38 -0.94 0.15 -2.49
CA ALA A 38 -0.48 -0.64 -1.34
C ALA A 38 -0.66 0.09 0.00
N TRP A 39 -0.74 1.42 -0.02
CA TRP A 39 -0.98 2.31 1.11
C TRP A 39 -2.12 3.26 0.76
N MET A 40 -2.81 3.79 1.77
CA MET A 40 -4.00 4.62 1.64
C MET A 40 -3.98 5.74 2.69
N SER A 41 -4.52 6.90 2.38
CA SER A 41 -4.90 7.90 3.40
C SER A 41 -6.14 7.44 4.19
N ALA A 42 -6.42 8.06 5.33
CA ALA A 42 -7.67 7.81 6.06
C ALA A 42 -8.92 8.13 5.20
N GLU A 43 -8.82 9.10 4.29
CA GLU A 43 -9.89 9.49 3.36
C GLU A 43 -10.12 8.41 2.29
N GLU A 44 -9.05 7.83 1.74
CA GLU A 44 -9.17 6.73 0.77
C GLU A 44 -9.76 5.46 1.41
N VAL A 45 -9.44 5.18 2.68
CA VAL A 45 -10.06 4.09 3.45
C VAL A 45 -11.54 4.40 3.70
N ALA A 46 -11.88 5.64 4.07
CA ALA A 46 -13.26 6.09 4.26
C ALA A 46 -14.11 5.97 2.97
N VAL A 47 -13.58 6.38 1.82
CA VAL A 47 -14.21 6.23 0.50
C VAL A 47 -14.39 4.74 0.14
N LEU A 48 -13.42 3.88 0.46
CA LEU A 48 -13.52 2.43 0.25
C LEU A 48 -14.62 1.79 1.14
N LEU A 49 -14.73 2.23 2.40
CA LEU A 49 -15.76 1.78 3.33
C LEU A 49 -17.17 2.17 2.86
N LEU A 50 -17.37 3.46 2.55
CA LEU A 50 -18.65 3.98 2.05
C LEU A 50 -19.04 3.28 0.73
N SER A 51 -18.08 2.99 -0.14
CA SER A 51 -18.32 2.18 -1.34
C SER A 51 -18.79 0.76 -1.01
N GLY A 52 -18.22 0.14 0.03
CA GLY A 52 -18.66 -1.16 0.54
C GLY A 52 -20.08 -1.14 1.08
N GLU A 53 -20.47 -0.10 1.83
CA GLU A 53 -21.82 0.02 2.41
C GLU A 53 -22.92 0.10 1.32
N PHE A 54 -22.66 0.82 0.23
CA PHE A 54 -23.58 0.87 -0.92
C PHE A 54 -23.68 -0.49 -1.65
N LEU A 55 -22.56 -1.20 -1.80
CA LEU A 55 -22.53 -2.56 -2.37
C LEU A 55 -23.25 -3.58 -1.47
N ASP A 56 -23.15 -3.45 -0.15
CA ASP A 56 -23.87 -4.28 0.83
C ASP A 56 -25.39 -4.06 0.79
N ALA A 57 -25.81 -2.80 0.60
CA ALA A 57 -27.21 -2.42 0.43
C ALA A 57 -27.77 -2.72 -0.99
N GLY A 58 -26.95 -3.22 -1.91
CA GLY A 58 -27.37 -3.58 -3.27
C GLY A 58 -27.69 -2.38 -4.18
N VAL A 59 -27.20 -1.18 -3.83
CA VAL A 59 -27.46 0.07 -4.56
C VAL A 59 -26.25 0.54 -5.34
N ALA A 60 -26.46 1.42 -6.31
CA ALA A 60 -25.37 1.99 -7.12
C ALA A 60 -24.47 2.89 -6.26
N VAL A 61 -23.17 2.58 -6.22
CA VAL A 61 -22.15 3.43 -5.59
C VAL A 61 -22.10 4.78 -6.34
N PRO A 62 -22.19 5.93 -5.64
CA PRO A 62 -22.17 7.24 -6.29
C PRO A 62 -20.77 7.59 -6.81
N ALA A 63 -20.69 8.48 -7.80
CA ALA A 63 -19.43 8.95 -8.36
C ALA A 63 -18.58 9.78 -7.37
N SER A 64 -19.22 10.34 -6.33
CA SER A 64 -18.59 11.00 -5.19
C SER A 64 -19.50 10.91 -3.96
N PHE A 65 -18.91 10.99 -2.76
CA PHE A 65 -19.64 11.02 -1.50
C PHE A 65 -19.77 12.46 -0.98
N ALA A 66 -20.80 12.73 -0.17
CA ALA A 66 -20.94 14.02 0.50
C ALA A 66 -19.81 14.23 1.53
N PRO A 67 -19.20 15.43 1.65
CA PRO A 67 -18.04 15.64 2.52
C PRO A 67 -18.25 15.22 3.98
N LEU A 68 -19.43 15.47 4.57
CA LEU A 68 -19.76 15.07 5.94
C LEU A 68 -19.82 13.54 6.13
N ALA A 69 -20.19 12.78 5.08
CA ALA A 69 -20.16 11.32 5.12
C ALA A 69 -18.71 10.81 5.10
N VAL A 70 -17.85 11.43 4.29
CA VAL A 70 -16.41 11.14 4.25
C VAL A 70 -15.76 11.47 5.60
N GLU A 71 -16.07 12.62 6.21
CA GLU A 71 -15.55 13.01 7.53
C GLU A 71 -15.98 12.06 8.65
N SER A 72 -17.24 11.59 8.64
CA SER A 72 -17.74 10.57 9.57
C SER A 72 -17.05 9.22 9.39
N ALA A 73 -16.83 8.80 8.14
CA ALA A 73 -16.08 7.58 7.83
C ALA A 73 -14.58 7.70 8.17
N VAL A 74 -13.94 8.86 7.94
CA VAL A 74 -12.57 9.16 8.41
C VAL A 74 -12.48 9.07 9.94
N SER A 75 -13.49 9.57 10.65
CA SER A 75 -13.58 9.46 12.11
C SER A 75 -13.69 7.99 12.55
N SER A 76 -14.40 7.16 11.78
CA SER A 76 -14.48 5.71 12.01
C SER A 76 -13.13 5.00 11.77
N VAL A 77 -12.39 5.39 10.73
CA VAL A 77 -11.01 4.89 10.49
C VAL A 77 -10.09 5.28 11.65
N ARG A 78 -10.09 6.55 12.07
CA ARG A 78 -9.29 7.02 13.23
C ARG A 78 -9.63 6.26 14.51
N ARG A 79 -10.92 5.99 14.74
CA ARG A 79 -11.40 5.18 15.87
C ARG A 79 -10.85 3.74 15.79
N TRP A 80 -10.88 3.08 14.63
CA TRP A 80 -10.32 1.73 14.48
C TRP A 80 -8.80 1.68 14.74
N THR A 81 -8.06 2.75 14.43
CA THR A 81 -6.64 2.88 14.81
C THR A 81 -6.46 2.99 16.33
N GLN A 82 -7.31 3.78 17.00
CA GLN A 82 -7.29 3.92 18.47
C GLN A 82 -7.71 2.64 19.20
N GLU A 83 -8.65 1.88 18.63
CA GLU A 83 -9.09 0.57 19.11
C GLU A 83 -8.09 -0.56 18.80
N GLY A 84 -6.97 -0.27 18.12
CA GLY A 84 -5.95 -1.27 17.78
C GLY A 84 -6.37 -2.30 16.72
N ARG A 85 -7.42 -2.00 15.95
CA ARG A 85 -8.04 -2.90 14.96
C ARG A 85 -7.36 -2.81 13.59
N ILE A 86 -6.74 -1.66 13.33
CA ILE A 86 -5.84 -1.37 12.20
C ILE A 86 -4.66 -0.55 12.71
N PHE A 87 -3.61 -0.43 11.88
CA PHE A 87 -2.49 0.47 12.11
C PHE A 87 -2.24 1.37 10.89
N ALA A 88 -1.49 2.45 11.15
CA ALA A 88 -0.94 3.34 10.14
C ALA A 88 0.56 3.55 10.36
N ILE A 89 1.28 3.92 9.31
CA ILE A 89 2.67 4.39 9.34
C ILE A 89 2.66 5.79 8.72
N HIS A 90 3.00 6.81 9.51
CA HIS A 90 2.94 8.22 9.10
C HIS A 90 1.58 8.62 8.47
N GLU A 91 0.47 8.35 9.18
CA GLU A 91 -0.93 8.51 8.72
C GLU A 91 -1.34 7.69 7.46
N LEU A 92 -0.47 6.81 6.95
CA LEU A 92 -0.77 5.93 5.81
C LEU A 92 -1.11 4.49 6.25
N TYR A 93 -2.24 4.00 5.75
CA TYR A 93 -2.85 2.72 6.08
C TYR A 93 -2.53 1.66 5.00
N PRO A 94 -1.86 0.54 5.32
CA PRO A 94 -1.65 -0.50 4.32
C PRO A 94 -2.96 -1.11 3.82
N ARG A 95 -3.16 -1.13 2.49
CA ARG A 95 -4.41 -1.56 1.82
C ARG A 95 -4.83 -2.98 2.17
N TYR A 96 -3.87 -3.87 2.44
CA TYR A 96 -4.15 -5.28 2.75
C TYR A 96 -4.89 -5.48 4.07
N GLN A 97 -4.99 -4.46 4.93
CA GLN A 97 -5.75 -4.55 6.17
C GLN A 97 -7.25 -4.70 5.95
N PHE A 98 -7.75 -4.27 4.78
CA PHE A 98 -9.17 -4.17 4.47
C PHE A 98 -9.60 -5.21 3.42
N ASP A 99 -10.86 -5.64 3.50
CA ASP A 99 -11.50 -6.48 2.48
C ASP A 99 -11.86 -5.70 1.19
N SER A 100 -12.74 -6.23 0.35
CA SER A 100 -13.25 -5.55 -0.84
C SER A 100 -14.30 -4.46 -0.54
N ARG A 101 -14.82 -4.42 0.69
CA ARG A 101 -15.88 -3.52 1.21
C ARG A 101 -15.33 -2.49 2.21
N GLY A 102 -14.00 -2.38 2.33
CA GLY A 102 -13.33 -1.42 3.23
C GLY A 102 -13.35 -1.81 4.71
N ARG A 103 -13.81 -3.01 5.07
CA ARG A 103 -13.86 -3.48 6.46
C ARG A 103 -12.52 -4.13 6.84
N PRO A 104 -11.99 -3.87 8.05
CA PRO A 104 -10.73 -4.46 8.48
C PRO A 104 -10.89 -5.97 8.73
N TYR A 105 -9.90 -6.77 8.34
CA TYR A 105 -9.85 -8.19 8.70
C TYR A 105 -9.57 -8.34 10.19
N GLY A 106 -10.40 -9.09 10.93
CA GLY A 106 -10.16 -9.41 12.35
C GLY A 106 -8.83 -10.16 12.60
N ALA A 107 -8.21 -10.73 11.57
CA ALA A 107 -6.86 -11.30 11.64
C ALA A 107 -5.73 -10.24 11.69
N VAL A 108 -6.02 -8.97 11.40
CA VAL A 108 -5.10 -7.83 11.59
C VAL A 108 -5.22 -7.31 13.02
N GLU A 109 -6.45 -7.11 13.50
CA GLU A 109 -6.79 -6.81 14.89
C GLU A 109 -6.13 -7.82 15.85
N ARG A 110 -6.35 -9.12 15.64
CA ARG A 110 -5.68 -10.19 16.40
C ARG A 110 -4.15 -10.25 16.20
N ALA A 111 -3.63 -9.76 15.07
CA ALA A 111 -2.17 -9.68 14.89
C ALA A 111 -1.55 -8.49 15.64
N LEU A 112 -2.28 -7.38 15.77
CA LEU A 112 -1.88 -6.20 16.54
C LEU A 112 -1.84 -6.50 18.05
N GLU A 113 -2.79 -7.29 18.56
CA GLU A 113 -2.75 -7.84 19.93
C GLU A 113 -1.46 -8.63 20.22
N VAL A 114 -1.01 -9.45 19.27
CA VAL A 114 0.13 -10.39 19.46
C VAL A 114 1.48 -9.72 19.18
N LEU A 115 1.55 -8.79 18.22
CA LEU A 115 2.80 -8.12 17.83
C LEU A 115 3.08 -6.82 18.60
N GLY A 116 2.08 -6.25 19.26
CA GLY A 116 2.12 -4.94 19.90
C GLY A 116 1.79 -3.80 18.93
N SER A 117 0.64 -3.15 19.14
CA SER A 117 0.17 -2.03 18.30
C SER A 117 1.05 -0.77 18.37
N SER A 118 1.90 -0.64 19.39
CA SER A 118 2.87 0.45 19.54
C SER A 118 4.04 0.38 18.55
N GLU A 119 4.17 -0.70 17.78
CA GLU A 119 5.29 -0.92 16.83
C GLU A 119 4.80 -1.06 15.35
N PRO A 120 4.14 -0.05 14.74
CA PRO A 120 3.56 -0.18 13.39
C PRO A 120 4.51 -0.73 12.31
N PHE A 121 5.79 -0.34 12.34
CA PHE A 121 6.81 -0.84 11.42
C PHE A 121 7.11 -2.34 11.59
N ARG A 122 7.10 -2.85 12.83
CA ARG A 122 7.28 -4.28 13.13
C ARG A 122 6.13 -5.10 12.57
N VAL A 123 4.90 -4.60 12.75
CA VAL A 123 3.67 -5.20 12.24
C VAL A 123 3.67 -5.21 10.71
N GLY A 124 3.91 -4.05 10.08
CA GLY A 124 4.00 -3.92 8.63
C GLY A 124 5.09 -4.82 8.01
N ASN A 125 6.27 -4.90 8.63
CA ASN A 125 7.34 -5.78 8.19
C ASN A 125 6.97 -7.26 8.30
N TRP A 126 6.29 -7.68 9.38
CA TRP A 126 5.82 -9.07 9.52
C TRP A 126 4.84 -9.43 8.40
N PHE A 127 3.84 -8.59 8.13
CA PHE A 127 2.87 -8.80 7.06
C PHE A 127 3.48 -8.80 5.65
N ALA A 128 4.53 -8.02 5.43
CA ALA A 128 5.22 -7.88 4.14
C ALA A 128 6.33 -8.92 3.89
N THR A 129 6.82 -9.63 4.91
CA THR A 129 7.95 -10.56 4.78
C THR A 129 7.50 -11.97 4.33
N PRO A 130 8.15 -12.58 3.31
CA PRO A 130 7.93 -13.99 2.94
C PRO A 130 8.19 -14.94 4.12
N ASN A 131 7.23 -15.80 4.45
CA ASN A 131 7.33 -16.71 5.60
C ASN A 131 7.44 -18.17 5.15
N ALA A 132 8.49 -18.88 5.59
CA ALA A 132 8.73 -20.27 5.24
C ALA A 132 7.58 -21.21 5.68
N ARG A 133 6.94 -20.95 6.83
CA ARG A 133 5.78 -21.72 7.32
C ARG A 133 4.51 -21.47 6.48
N LEU A 134 4.46 -20.35 5.75
CA LEU A 134 3.41 -20.02 4.77
C LEU A 134 3.85 -20.36 3.33
N LYS A 135 4.73 -21.36 3.18
CA LYS A 135 5.25 -21.85 1.88
C LYS A 135 5.93 -20.74 1.04
N GLY A 136 6.55 -19.77 1.71
CA GLY A 136 7.20 -18.62 1.08
C GLY A 136 6.26 -17.45 0.72
N ARG A 137 4.96 -17.55 1.02
CA ARG A 137 4.02 -16.41 0.87
C ARG A 137 4.20 -15.42 2.03
N ARG A 138 3.82 -14.16 1.77
CA ARG A 138 3.74 -13.10 2.78
C ARG A 138 2.39 -13.19 3.52
N PRO A 139 2.31 -12.95 4.83
CA PRO A 139 1.04 -13.03 5.55
C PRO A 139 -0.07 -12.15 4.97
N GLN A 140 0.25 -10.97 4.43
CA GLN A 140 -0.71 -10.08 3.76
C GLN A 140 -1.41 -10.71 2.54
N GLU A 141 -0.78 -11.70 1.89
CA GLU A 141 -1.33 -12.37 0.70
C GLU A 141 -2.33 -13.48 1.04
N LEU A 142 -2.52 -13.77 2.34
CA LEU A 142 -3.38 -14.82 2.85
C LEU A 142 -4.58 -14.30 3.66
N LEU A 143 -4.60 -13.01 4.05
CA LEU A 143 -5.70 -12.41 4.83
C LEU A 143 -7.09 -12.66 4.23
N ALA A 144 -7.23 -12.55 2.91
CA ALA A 144 -8.49 -12.74 2.19
C ALA A 144 -8.91 -14.21 1.98
N SER A 145 -7.99 -15.18 2.14
CA SER A 145 -8.18 -16.56 1.66
C SER A 145 -7.88 -17.66 2.69
N SER A 146 -6.96 -17.41 3.61
CA SER A 146 -6.59 -18.31 4.72
C SER A 146 -6.17 -17.51 5.98
N PRO A 147 -6.99 -16.59 6.52
CA PRO A 147 -6.62 -15.78 7.70
C PRO A 147 -6.29 -16.63 8.94
N ALA A 148 -6.90 -17.82 9.07
CA ALA A 148 -6.55 -18.77 10.14
C ALA A 148 -5.12 -19.35 10.01
N GLU A 149 -4.55 -19.43 8.80
CA GLU A 149 -3.16 -19.87 8.58
C GLU A 149 -2.16 -18.77 8.98
N VAL A 150 -2.50 -17.51 8.65
CA VAL A 150 -1.79 -16.29 9.09
C VAL A 150 -1.68 -16.25 10.62
N LEU A 151 -2.81 -16.38 11.33
CA LEU A 151 -2.85 -16.33 12.79
C LEU A 151 -2.11 -17.51 13.44
N ARG A 152 -2.32 -18.76 12.98
CA ARG A 152 -1.57 -19.92 13.50
C ARG A 152 -0.06 -19.71 13.38
N VAL A 153 0.43 -19.23 12.23
CA VAL A 153 1.87 -18.99 12.04
C VAL A 153 2.37 -17.83 12.89
N LEU A 154 1.57 -16.79 13.14
CA LEU A 154 1.93 -15.71 14.05
C LEU A 154 2.14 -16.22 15.48
N GLU A 155 1.15 -16.93 16.02
CA GLU A 155 1.16 -17.46 17.39
C GLU A 155 2.30 -18.47 17.58
N HIS A 156 2.56 -19.34 16.60
CA HIS A 156 3.71 -20.26 16.60
C HIS A 156 5.07 -19.60 16.33
N SER A 157 5.10 -18.36 15.82
CA SER A 157 6.37 -17.64 15.61
C SER A 157 6.88 -16.96 16.87
N GLY A 158 6.08 -16.86 17.93
CA GLY A 158 6.49 -16.32 19.22
C GLY A 158 6.94 -14.87 19.11
N ALA A 159 6.02 -13.96 18.78
CA ALA A 159 6.20 -12.55 19.12
C ALA A 159 6.60 -12.49 20.60
N ALA A 160 7.78 -11.92 20.87
CA ALA A 160 8.60 -12.41 21.98
C ALA A 160 7.88 -12.28 23.33
N ARG A 161 7.79 -13.39 24.07
CA ARG A 161 7.70 -13.30 25.53
C ARG A 161 8.85 -12.39 25.97
N PRO A 162 8.62 -11.33 26.77
CA PRO A 162 9.74 -10.70 27.46
C PRO A 162 10.45 -11.81 28.24
N GLN A 163 11.72 -12.03 27.94
CA GLN A 163 12.52 -12.97 28.73
C GLN A 163 12.64 -12.37 30.12
N SER A 164 11.87 -12.91 31.07
CA SER A 164 12.15 -12.73 32.48
C SER A 164 13.49 -13.39 32.76
N GLN A 165 14.57 -12.61 32.64
CA GLN A 165 15.87 -12.99 33.15
C GLN A 165 15.73 -12.96 34.68
N ALA A 166 15.59 -14.15 35.25
CA ALA A 166 15.72 -14.34 36.68
C ALA A 166 17.21 -14.19 37.05
N ALA A 167 17.52 -13.13 37.80
CA ALA A 167 18.75 -12.90 38.54
C ALA A 167 18.40 -12.04 39.75
#